data_AF-A0A2S4ZFB9-F1
#
_entry.id   AF-A0A2S4ZFB9-F1
#
_cell.length_a   1.000
_cell.length_b   1.000
_cell.length_c   1.000
_cell.angle_alpha   90.00
_cell.angle_beta   90.00
_cell.angle_gamma   90.00
#
_symmetry.space_group_name_H-M   'P 1'
#
loop_
_entity.id
_entity.type
_entity.pdbx_description
1 polymer ?
#
loop_
_entity_poly.entity_id
_entity_poly.type
_entity_poly.pdbx_seq_one_letter_code
_entity_poly.pdbx_strand_id
1 'polypeptide(L)'
;MSPTRGSPIVRVPSLILAAAGAALIAPAALPAPATAVPPRERPAARDEGGVTAADLLARTDTCTELSRGRYRTDADSPATVPVCGTDDAVFWKADLDVDCDGRPTIHCNSSTDPVFAPTTAFQQSDGLHLNAEKLPYVVVPAPSARWDYRAHGIRGGSVAAVVHGDRVQYAVVGDTGPSDLIGEASYATAQGLGIDPDPLTGGAPSDVTYILFRNSLITPIEDHEEAVTTGERLARQFLTTD
;
A
#
# COMPACT_ATOMS: atom_id res chain seq x y z
N MET A 1 -22.99 -33.74 -43.10
CA MET A 1 -22.63 -32.97 -44.30
C MET A 1 -22.18 -31.58 -43.86
N SER A 2 -20.90 -31.31 -44.11
CA SER A 2 -20.14 -30.04 -43.96
C SER A 2 -20.83 -28.81 -44.61
N PRO A 3 -20.41 -27.54 -44.35
CA PRO A 3 -19.01 -27.17 -44.12
C PRO A 3 -18.67 -26.10 -43.06
N THR A 4 -17.53 -26.33 -42.43
CA THR A 4 -16.62 -25.39 -41.81
C THR A 4 -16.02 -24.43 -42.86
N ARG A 5 -16.09 -23.11 -42.62
CA ARG A 5 -15.35 -22.10 -43.38
C ARG A 5 -14.12 -21.67 -42.59
N GLY A 6 -12.95 -21.95 -43.14
CA GLY A 6 -11.66 -21.42 -42.68
C GLY A 6 -11.47 -19.97 -43.14
N SER A 7 -10.80 -19.18 -42.30
CA SER A 7 -10.35 -17.83 -42.64
C SER A 7 -8.98 -17.89 -43.34
N PRO A 8 -8.75 -17.15 -44.43
CA PRO A 8 -7.50 -17.18 -45.16
C PRO A 8 -6.42 -16.33 -44.49
N ILE A 9 -5.20 -16.87 -44.46
CA ILE A 9 -3.95 -16.20 -44.12
C ILE A 9 -3.61 -15.20 -45.22
N VAL A 10 -3.49 -13.91 -44.89
CA VAL A 10 -3.00 -12.88 -45.82
C VAL A 10 -1.51 -12.63 -45.54
N ARG A 11 -0.65 -13.12 -46.43
CA ARG A 11 0.78 -12.74 -46.50
C ARG A 11 0.91 -11.49 -47.38
N VAL A 12 1.49 -10.42 -46.86
CA VAL A 12 1.80 -9.22 -47.62
C VAL A 12 3.24 -9.31 -48.15
N PRO A 13 3.49 -9.09 -49.45
CA PRO A 13 4.83 -9.17 -50.03
C PRO A 13 5.66 -7.93 -49.72
N SER A 14 6.90 -8.16 -49.26
CA SER A 14 7.92 -7.13 -49.06
C SER A 14 8.48 -6.65 -50.41
N LEU A 15 8.32 -5.37 -50.72
CA LEU A 15 8.94 -4.72 -51.87
C LEU A 15 10.36 -4.25 -51.49
N ILE A 16 11.36 -4.83 -52.16
CA ILE A 16 12.76 -4.42 -52.10
C ILE A 16 12.94 -3.24 -53.06
N LEU A 17 13.29 -2.07 -52.54
CA LEU A 17 13.75 -0.94 -53.34
C LEU A 17 15.27 -0.85 -53.26
N ALA A 18 15.95 -1.24 -54.35
CA ALA A 18 17.37 -1.03 -54.51
C ALA A 18 17.63 0.41 -54.97
N ALA A 19 18.36 1.18 -54.16
CA ALA A 19 18.90 2.48 -54.55
C ALA A 19 20.42 2.39 -54.55
N ALA A 20 21.02 2.54 -55.73
CA ALA A 20 22.45 2.69 -55.92
C ALA A 20 22.83 4.16 -55.59
N GLY A 21 23.74 4.35 -54.64
CA GLY A 21 24.29 5.66 -54.26
C GLY A 21 25.81 5.62 -54.28
N ALA A 22 26.42 6.51 -55.06
CA ALA A 22 27.85 6.64 -55.24
C ALA A 22 28.58 7.01 -53.93
N ALA A 23 29.71 6.33 -53.65
CA ALA A 23 30.55 6.62 -52.50
C ALA A 23 31.50 7.79 -52.80
N LEU A 24 31.28 8.93 -52.12
CA LEU A 24 32.27 9.99 -51.94
C LEU A 24 32.93 9.78 -50.56
N ILE A 25 34.22 9.44 -50.57
CA ILE A 25 35.01 9.27 -49.34
C ILE A 25 35.49 10.66 -48.91
N ALA A 26 34.86 11.21 -47.85
CA ALA A 26 35.38 12.33 -47.09
C ALA A 26 36.02 11.82 -45.79
N PRO A 27 37.14 12.40 -45.31
CA PRO A 27 37.74 12.01 -44.04
C PRO A 27 36.87 12.53 -42.89
N ALA A 28 36.17 11.62 -42.20
CA ALA A 28 35.48 11.95 -40.96
C ALA A 28 36.50 12.13 -39.83
N ALA A 29 36.56 13.34 -39.27
CA ALA A 29 37.21 13.56 -37.99
C ALA A 29 36.46 12.77 -36.91
N LEU A 30 37.19 12.01 -36.09
CA LEU A 30 36.64 11.27 -34.96
C LEU A 30 36.01 12.25 -33.96
N PRO A 31 34.75 12.04 -33.51
CA PRO A 31 34.22 12.82 -32.40
C PRO A 31 34.94 12.42 -31.10
N ALA A 32 35.33 13.44 -30.33
CA ALA A 32 35.87 13.28 -28.98
C ALA A 32 34.91 12.45 -28.10
N PRO A 33 35.43 11.71 -27.10
CA PRO A 33 34.56 10.94 -26.22
C PRO A 33 33.67 11.92 -25.45
N ALA A 34 32.36 11.82 -25.65
CA ALA A 34 31.41 12.48 -24.79
C ALA A 34 31.59 11.88 -23.39
N THR A 35 32.02 12.71 -22.44
CA THR A 35 31.97 12.39 -21.01
C THR A 35 30.54 11.97 -20.69
N ALA A 36 30.36 10.70 -20.30
CA ALA A 36 29.08 10.21 -19.83
C ALA A 36 28.64 11.07 -18.63
N VAL A 37 27.54 11.81 -18.81
CA VAL A 37 26.84 12.43 -17.70
C VAL A 37 26.34 11.28 -16.82
N PRO A 38 26.64 11.26 -15.51
CA PRO A 38 26.13 10.19 -14.65
C PRO A 38 24.60 10.19 -14.70
N PRO A 39 23.94 9.04 -14.52
CA PRO A 39 22.49 9.01 -14.41
C PRO A 39 22.07 10.00 -13.34
N ARG A 40 21.10 10.86 -13.64
CA ARG A 40 20.41 11.65 -12.63
C ARG A 40 19.85 10.65 -11.63
N GLU A 41 20.41 10.61 -10.42
CA GLU A 41 19.78 9.93 -9.29
C GLU A 41 18.34 10.43 -9.24
N ARG A 42 17.39 9.51 -9.42
CA ARG A 42 16.00 9.77 -9.05
C ARG A 42 16.06 10.22 -7.59
N PRO A 43 15.35 11.29 -7.18
CA PRO A 43 15.25 11.58 -5.76
C PRO A 43 14.78 10.30 -5.08
N ALA A 44 15.60 9.77 -4.16
CA ALA A 44 15.10 8.81 -3.19
C ALA A 44 13.78 9.38 -2.65
N ALA A 45 12.74 8.56 -2.59
CA ALA A 45 11.50 8.96 -1.96
C ALA A 45 11.88 9.59 -0.62
N ARG A 46 11.64 10.89 -0.49
CA ARG A 46 12.12 11.63 0.68
C ARG A 46 11.32 11.10 1.85
N ASP A 47 12.01 10.35 2.71
CA ASP A 47 11.54 9.99 4.03
C ASP A 47 10.92 11.22 4.68
N GLU A 48 9.63 11.15 5.01
CA GLU A 48 8.98 12.19 5.80
C GLU A 48 9.62 12.13 7.20
N GLY A 49 10.65 12.97 7.38
CA GLY A 49 11.29 13.21 8.65
C GLY A 49 12.24 12.12 9.16
N GLY A 50 13.02 11.47 8.29
CA GLY A 50 14.23 10.74 8.73
C GLY A 50 14.00 9.51 9.62
N VAL A 51 12.76 9.04 9.78
CA VAL A 51 12.47 7.65 10.15
C VAL A 51 12.48 6.86 8.86
N THR A 52 13.39 5.90 8.71
CA THR A 52 13.45 5.10 7.49
C THR A 52 12.55 3.88 7.61
N ALA A 53 12.06 3.39 6.47
CA ALA A 53 11.37 2.09 6.39
C ALA A 53 12.23 0.97 7.00
N ALA A 54 13.54 0.99 6.75
CA ALA A 54 14.47 0.00 7.28
C ALA A 54 14.52 -0.02 8.82
N ASP A 55 14.50 1.14 9.48
CA ASP A 55 14.50 1.22 10.94
C ASP A 55 13.21 0.64 11.54
N LEU A 56 12.05 0.96 10.95
CA LEU A 56 10.76 0.42 11.38
C LEU A 56 10.67 -1.10 11.15
N LEU A 57 11.17 -1.58 10.02
CA LEU A 57 11.22 -3.02 9.72
C LEU A 57 12.16 -3.76 10.68
N ALA A 58 13.31 -3.17 11.02
CA ALA A 58 14.22 -3.74 12.01
C ALA A 58 13.56 -3.81 13.40
N ARG A 59 12.83 -2.77 13.81
CA ARG A 59 12.14 -2.75 15.11
C ARG A 59 10.95 -3.73 15.19
N THR A 60 10.48 -4.24 14.06
CA THR A 60 9.34 -5.17 13.95
C THR A 60 9.75 -6.56 13.45
N ASP A 61 11.04 -6.89 13.50
CA ASP A 61 11.60 -8.16 13.01
C ASP A 61 11.25 -9.36 13.90
N THR A 62 10.95 -9.10 15.17
CA THR A 62 10.63 -10.09 16.20
C THR A 62 9.18 -9.92 16.65
N CYS A 63 8.54 -11.03 17.00
CA CYS A 63 7.12 -11.05 17.33
C CYS A 63 6.89 -11.61 18.73
N THR A 64 6.52 -10.73 19.66
CA THR A 64 5.79 -11.14 20.86
C THR A 64 4.31 -11.17 20.52
N GLU A 65 3.77 -12.37 20.31
CA GLU A 65 2.39 -12.55 19.85
C GLU A 65 1.39 -12.10 20.93
N LEU A 66 0.50 -11.19 20.55
CA LEU A 66 -0.64 -10.71 21.36
C LEU A 66 -1.91 -11.48 21.03
N SER A 67 -2.05 -11.93 19.78
CA SER A 67 -3.18 -12.71 19.33
C SER A 67 -3.17 -14.12 19.94
N ARG A 68 -4.35 -14.70 20.13
CA ARG A 68 -4.54 -16.11 20.57
C ARG A 68 -4.67 -17.09 19.39
N GLY A 69 -4.37 -16.63 18.19
CA GLY A 69 -4.49 -17.35 16.94
C GLY A 69 -4.12 -16.43 15.79
N ARG A 70 -3.80 -17.02 14.63
CA ARG A 70 -3.33 -16.29 13.46
C ARG A 70 -4.49 -15.89 12.55
N TYR A 71 -4.22 -14.92 11.69
CA TYR A 71 -5.12 -14.39 10.68
C TYR A 71 -4.74 -14.91 9.30
N ARG A 72 -5.74 -15.01 8.43
CA ARG A 72 -5.52 -15.22 7.00
C ARG A 72 -5.37 -13.86 6.34
N THR A 73 -4.65 -13.82 5.23
CA THR A 73 -4.62 -12.69 4.29
C THR A 73 -5.92 -12.72 3.48
N ASP A 74 -6.19 -13.85 2.82
CA ASP A 74 -7.40 -14.06 2.03
C ASP A 74 -8.35 -15.10 2.63
N ALA A 75 -9.60 -15.13 2.16
CA ALA A 75 -10.60 -16.12 2.57
C ALA A 75 -10.15 -17.59 2.36
N ASP A 76 -9.44 -17.85 1.27
CA ASP A 76 -8.99 -19.19 0.87
C ASP A 76 -7.55 -19.53 1.31
N SER A 77 -6.88 -18.58 1.99
CA SER A 77 -5.49 -18.71 2.43
C SER A 77 -5.39 -19.37 3.82
N PRO A 78 -4.27 -20.04 4.17
CA PRO A 78 -4.07 -20.54 5.53
C PRO A 78 -3.86 -19.37 6.52
N ALA A 79 -4.25 -19.56 7.78
CA ALA A 79 -4.05 -18.56 8.83
C ALA A 79 -2.59 -18.56 9.31
N THR A 80 -1.79 -17.59 8.85
CA THR A 80 -0.35 -17.53 9.10
C THR A 80 0.13 -16.25 9.77
N VAL A 81 -0.67 -15.18 9.77
CA VAL A 81 -0.26 -13.86 10.25
C VAL A 81 -0.57 -13.72 11.76
N PRO A 82 0.44 -13.61 12.64
CA PRO A 82 0.22 -13.24 14.03
C PRO A 82 0.04 -11.72 14.19
N VAL A 83 -0.66 -11.30 15.24
CA VAL A 83 -0.60 -9.92 15.71
C VAL A 83 0.43 -9.84 16.82
N CYS A 84 1.46 -9.04 16.62
CA CYS A 84 2.60 -8.87 17.51
C CYS A 84 2.50 -7.55 18.28
N GLY A 85 3.29 -7.35 19.33
CA GLY A 85 3.49 -6.00 19.84
C GLY A 85 4.54 -5.84 20.93
N THR A 86 4.75 -4.58 21.27
CA THR A 86 5.60 -4.08 22.36
C THR A 86 4.73 -3.26 23.32
N ASP A 87 5.33 -2.56 24.27
CA ASP A 87 4.58 -1.61 25.12
C ASP A 87 4.07 -0.38 24.32
N ASP A 88 4.75 -0.03 23.22
CA ASP A 88 4.45 1.16 22.43
C ASP A 88 3.58 0.89 21.18
N ALA A 89 3.65 -0.31 20.62
CA ALA A 89 3.04 -0.61 19.33
C ALA A 89 2.35 -1.98 19.29
N VAL A 90 1.40 -2.10 18.37
CA VAL A 90 0.90 -3.37 17.84
C VAL A 90 1.31 -3.43 16.37
N PHE A 91 1.77 -4.57 15.89
CA PHE A 91 2.17 -4.69 14.49
C PHE A 91 1.98 -6.10 13.93
N TRP A 92 1.89 -6.17 12.61
CA TRP A 92 1.87 -7.40 11.84
C TRP A 92 2.46 -7.17 10.46
N LYS A 93 2.84 -8.25 9.79
CA LYS A 93 3.28 -8.26 8.40
C LYS A 93 2.34 -9.14 7.58
N ALA A 94 1.75 -8.58 6.54
CA ALA A 94 0.71 -9.20 5.73
C ALA A 94 0.87 -8.80 4.24
N ASP A 95 -0.13 -9.16 3.46
CA ASP A 95 -0.49 -8.54 2.18
C ASP A 95 -1.11 -7.15 2.39
N LEU A 96 -1.55 -6.54 1.29
CA LEU A 96 -2.41 -5.36 1.27
C LEU A 96 -3.51 -5.57 0.23
N ASP A 97 -4.72 -5.85 0.70
CA ASP A 97 -5.97 -5.73 -0.03
C ASP A 97 -6.47 -4.28 0.06
N VAL A 98 -6.85 -3.70 -1.07
CA VAL A 98 -7.33 -2.32 -1.11
C VAL A 98 -8.78 -2.28 -0.66
N ASP A 99 -9.01 -1.63 0.47
CA ASP A 99 -10.32 -1.31 0.99
C ASP A 99 -10.81 0.03 0.39
N CYS A 100 -11.93 -0.02 -0.33
CA CYS A 100 -12.57 1.13 -0.94
C CYS A 100 -13.81 1.62 -0.16
N ASP A 101 -14.07 1.10 1.03
CA ASP A 101 -15.26 1.39 1.81
C ASP A 101 -15.38 2.88 2.22
N GLY A 102 -16.63 3.29 2.45
CA GLY A 102 -16.98 4.64 2.86
C GLY A 102 -17.62 5.46 1.76
N ARG A 103 -17.18 6.71 1.61
CA ARG A 103 -17.81 7.67 0.68
C ARG A 103 -17.52 7.27 -0.76
N PRO A 104 -18.55 7.09 -1.61
CA PRO A 104 -18.33 6.83 -3.03
C PRO A 104 -17.53 7.94 -3.70
N THR A 105 -16.53 7.57 -4.48
CA THR A 105 -15.72 8.43 -5.33
C THR A 105 -15.65 7.87 -6.75
N ILE A 106 -14.79 8.43 -7.60
CA ILE A 106 -14.63 7.92 -8.96
C ILE A 106 -13.87 6.57 -8.99
N HIS A 107 -12.94 6.35 -8.06
CA HIS A 107 -12.16 5.11 -7.96
C HIS A 107 -12.71 4.11 -6.93
N CYS A 108 -13.40 4.59 -5.89
CA CYS A 108 -14.01 3.72 -4.87
C CYS A 108 -15.53 3.82 -4.91
N ASN A 109 -16.20 2.85 -5.51
CA ASN A 109 -17.66 2.74 -5.58
C ASN A 109 -18.07 1.33 -6.01
N SER A 110 -19.37 1.04 -5.96
CA SER A 110 -19.93 -0.27 -6.31
C SER A 110 -19.77 -0.71 -7.77
N SER A 111 -19.27 0.15 -8.66
CA SER A 111 -18.95 -0.21 -10.04
C SER A 111 -17.47 -0.54 -10.26
N THR A 112 -16.58 -0.10 -9.37
CA THR A 112 -15.14 -0.39 -9.41
C THR A 112 -14.73 -1.47 -8.43
N ASP A 113 -15.48 -1.63 -7.35
CA ASP A 113 -15.25 -2.62 -6.29
C ASP A 113 -16.55 -3.44 -6.05
N PRO A 114 -16.55 -4.75 -6.34
CA PRO A 114 -17.70 -5.63 -6.11
C PRO A 114 -18.09 -5.83 -4.65
N VAL A 115 -17.20 -5.58 -3.70
CA VAL A 115 -17.43 -5.76 -2.26
C VAL A 115 -17.62 -4.43 -1.51
N PHE A 116 -17.54 -3.30 -2.21
CA PHE A 116 -17.73 -1.95 -1.68
C PHE A 116 -18.95 -1.81 -0.76
N ALA A 117 -18.71 -1.27 0.44
CA ALA A 117 -19.73 -0.76 1.35
C ALA A 117 -19.67 0.77 1.40
N PRO A 118 -20.83 1.47 1.38
CA PRO A 118 -20.88 2.93 1.46
C PRO A 118 -20.63 3.47 2.89
N THR A 119 -19.98 2.68 3.75
CA THR A 119 -19.81 2.94 5.17
C THR A 119 -18.49 2.40 5.67
N THR A 120 -17.76 3.21 6.44
CA THR A 120 -16.64 2.77 7.28
C THR A 120 -17.06 2.63 8.75
N ALA A 121 -16.37 1.80 9.53
CA ALA A 121 -16.63 1.62 10.96
C ALA A 121 -16.49 2.92 11.77
N PHE A 122 -15.61 3.83 11.34
CA PHE A 122 -15.42 5.14 11.96
C PHE A 122 -15.84 6.26 11.00
N GLN A 123 -16.28 7.38 11.57
CA GLN A 123 -16.77 8.55 10.82
C GLN A 123 -15.85 9.74 11.03
N GLN A 124 -15.86 10.63 10.03
CA GLN A 124 -15.25 11.94 10.09
C GLN A 124 -15.94 12.83 11.14
N SER A 125 -15.32 13.97 11.46
CA SER A 125 -15.90 14.93 12.40
C SER A 125 -17.23 15.56 11.95
N ASP A 126 -17.49 15.55 10.64
CA ASP A 126 -18.75 15.98 10.03
C ASP A 126 -19.85 14.90 10.02
N GLY A 127 -19.57 13.71 10.56
CA GLY A 127 -20.49 12.57 10.63
C GLY A 127 -20.59 11.77 9.33
N LEU A 128 -19.88 12.14 8.27
CA LEU A 128 -19.78 11.34 7.06
C LEU A 128 -18.76 10.20 7.26
N HIS A 129 -18.92 9.11 6.52
CA HIS A 129 -17.92 8.05 6.47
C HIS A 129 -16.60 8.54 5.85
N LEU A 130 -15.53 7.77 6.01
CA LEU A 130 -14.21 8.14 5.47
C LEU A 130 -14.22 8.12 3.94
N ASN A 131 -13.24 8.79 3.33
CA ASN A 131 -13.03 8.77 1.88
C ASN A 131 -11.76 7.96 1.60
N ALA A 132 -11.90 6.70 1.19
CA ALA A 132 -10.77 5.80 0.94
C ALA A 132 -9.80 6.32 -0.13
N GLU A 133 -10.30 7.03 -1.15
CA GLU A 133 -9.47 7.61 -2.22
C GLU A 133 -8.58 8.76 -1.74
N LYS A 134 -8.93 9.42 -0.61
CA LYS A 134 -8.24 10.63 -0.13
C LYS A 134 -7.55 10.49 1.22
N LEU A 135 -8.06 9.64 2.10
CA LEU A 135 -7.56 9.50 3.47
C LEU A 135 -6.80 8.18 3.61
N PRO A 136 -5.49 8.21 3.88
CA PRO A 136 -4.75 7.01 4.26
C PRO A 136 -5.29 6.44 5.56
N TYR A 137 -5.87 5.26 5.48
CA TYR A 137 -6.28 4.48 6.66
C TYR A 137 -5.89 3.01 6.53
N VAL A 138 -5.86 2.33 7.66
CA VAL A 138 -5.73 0.88 7.79
C VAL A 138 -7.00 0.27 8.35
N VAL A 139 -7.23 -0.99 8.02
CA VAL A 139 -8.34 -1.78 8.54
C VAL A 139 -7.81 -2.73 9.60
N VAL A 140 -8.43 -2.72 10.78
CA VAL A 140 -8.12 -3.69 11.84
C VAL A 140 -9.12 -4.83 11.84
N PRO A 141 -8.71 -6.08 12.07
CA PRO A 141 -9.67 -7.15 12.26
C PRO A 141 -10.69 -6.84 13.35
N ALA A 142 -11.96 -7.15 13.11
CA ALA A 142 -13.01 -6.94 14.11
C ALA A 142 -12.68 -7.67 15.43
N PRO A 143 -12.98 -7.06 16.60
CA PRO A 143 -12.65 -7.65 17.90
C PRO A 143 -13.25 -9.03 18.07
N SER A 144 -12.45 -9.99 18.52
CA SER A 144 -12.86 -11.38 18.72
C SER A 144 -12.07 -12.05 19.84
N ALA A 145 -12.32 -13.35 20.06
CA ALA A 145 -11.51 -14.15 20.97
C ALA A 145 -10.05 -14.31 20.50
N ARG A 146 -9.74 -14.04 19.22
CA ARG A 146 -8.37 -14.06 18.69
C ARG A 146 -7.60 -12.83 19.13
N TRP A 147 -8.19 -11.65 18.98
CA TRP A 147 -7.58 -10.38 19.35
C TRP A 147 -8.66 -9.30 19.47
N ASP A 148 -8.45 -8.37 20.41
CA ASP A 148 -9.28 -7.18 20.59
C ASP A 148 -8.36 -5.96 20.63
N TYR A 149 -8.31 -5.22 19.51
CA TYR A 149 -7.44 -4.05 19.37
C TYR A 149 -7.66 -3.00 20.47
N ARG A 150 -8.88 -2.90 21.01
CA ARG A 150 -9.25 -1.92 22.04
C ARG A 150 -8.53 -2.19 23.36
N ALA A 151 -8.24 -3.46 23.66
CA ALA A 151 -7.47 -3.85 24.85
C ALA A 151 -6.00 -3.37 24.80
N HIS A 152 -5.53 -2.95 23.63
CA HIS A 152 -4.17 -2.46 23.40
C HIS A 152 -4.14 -0.94 23.14
N GLY A 153 -5.18 -0.22 23.54
CA GLY A 153 -5.25 1.24 23.39
C GLY A 153 -5.44 1.72 21.96
N ILE A 154 -5.77 0.82 21.04
CA ILE A 154 -6.09 1.13 19.64
C ILE A 154 -7.58 1.47 19.54
N ARG A 155 -7.92 2.47 18.73
CA ARG A 155 -9.30 2.92 18.46
C ARG A 155 -9.38 3.58 17.08
N GLY A 156 -10.58 3.93 16.63
CA GLY A 156 -10.75 4.76 15.43
C GLY A 156 -9.97 6.06 15.57
N GLY A 157 -9.14 6.38 14.57
CA GLY A 157 -8.24 7.53 14.60
C GLY A 157 -6.91 7.28 15.32
N SER A 158 -6.64 6.09 15.84
CA SER A 158 -5.27 5.72 16.24
C SER A 158 -4.33 5.78 15.04
N VAL A 159 -3.11 6.23 15.26
CA VAL A 159 -2.13 6.45 14.20
C VAL A 159 -1.41 5.14 13.87
N ALA A 160 -1.22 4.92 12.58
CA ALA A 160 -0.46 3.81 12.03
C ALA A 160 0.68 4.32 11.14
N ALA A 161 1.79 3.59 11.13
CA ALA A 161 2.75 3.61 10.04
C ALA A 161 2.60 2.31 9.24
N VAL A 162 2.46 2.42 7.93
CA VAL A 162 2.43 1.28 7.02
C VAL A 162 3.71 1.32 6.19
N VAL A 163 4.41 0.19 6.10
CA VAL A 163 5.72 0.10 5.46
C VAL A 163 5.68 -0.92 4.34
N HIS A 164 6.13 -0.53 3.15
CA HIS A 164 6.31 -1.42 2.01
C HIS A 164 7.53 -0.99 1.21
N GLY A 165 8.50 -1.90 1.05
CA GLY A 165 9.78 -1.58 0.43
C GLY A 165 10.55 -0.50 1.20
N ASP A 166 10.89 0.59 0.52
CA ASP A 166 11.55 1.77 1.08
C ASP A 166 10.59 2.89 1.49
N ARG A 167 9.28 2.63 1.49
CA ARG A 167 8.25 3.65 1.74
C ARG A 167 7.57 3.45 3.08
N VAL A 168 7.26 4.58 3.71
CA VAL A 168 6.43 4.67 4.91
C VAL A 168 5.23 5.55 4.56
N GLN A 169 4.03 5.09 4.89
CA GLN A 169 2.80 5.86 4.81
C GLN A 169 2.20 5.98 6.22
N TYR A 170 2.06 7.21 6.71
CA TYR A 170 1.31 7.46 7.94
C TYR A 170 -0.18 7.49 7.65
N ALA A 171 -0.94 6.78 8.49
CA ALA A 171 -2.36 6.53 8.30
C ALA A 171 -3.07 6.54 9.65
N VAL A 172 -4.40 6.44 9.62
CA VAL A 172 -5.23 6.23 10.80
C VAL A 172 -5.90 4.86 10.77
N VAL A 173 -6.30 4.34 11.92
CA VAL A 173 -7.24 3.21 11.98
C VAL A 173 -8.62 3.73 11.57
N GLY A 174 -9.06 3.36 10.38
CA GLY A 174 -10.25 3.93 9.72
C GLY A 174 -11.43 2.97 9.59
N ASP A 175 -11.16 1.67 9.54
CA ASP A 175 -12.22 0.66 9.43
C ASP A 175 -11.95 -0.61 10.25
N THR A 176 -12.94 -1.48 10.30
CA THR A 176 -12.87 -2.82 10.87
C THR A 176 -13.31 -3.88 9.86
N GLY A 177 -12.38 -4.78 9.53
CA GLY A 177 -12.63 -5.89 8.60
C GLY A 177 -13.16 -7.14 9.31
N PRO A 178 -13.25 -8.27 8.59
CA PRO A 178 -13.65 -9.56 9.16
C PRO A 178 -12.77 -9.96 10.35
N SER A 179 -13.36 -10.68 11.32
CA SER A 179 -12.67 -11.07 12.56
C SER A 179 -11.53 -12.08 12.38
N ASP A 180 -11.34 -12.61 11.18
CA ASP A 180 -10.35 -13.63 10.85
C ASP A 180 -9.50 -13.36 9.59
N LEU A 181 -9.68 -12.19 8.94
CA LEU A 181 -8.83 -11.67 7.88
C LEU A 181 -8.00 -10.49 8.39
N ILE A 182 -6.86 -10.21 7.76
CA ILE A 182 -5.97 -9.10 8.08
C ILE A 182 -5.18 -8.71 6.83
N GLY A 183 -4.77 -7.45 6.72
CA GLY A 183 -4.01 -6.98 5.56
C GLY A 183 -4.80 -6.03 4.67
N GLU A 184 -5.75 -5.26 5.20
CA GLU A 184 -6.55 -4.34 4.41
C GLU A 184 -6.15 -2.87 4.68
N ALA A 185 -6.13 -2.03 3.64
CA ALA A 185 -5.85 -0.60 3.76
C ALA A 185 -6.50 0.21 2.63
N SER A 186 -6.71 1.50 2.87
CA SER A 186 -7.40 2.35 1.91
C SER A 186 -6.66 2.51 0.57
N TYR A 187 -7.42 2.86 -0.47
CA TYR A 187 -6.88 3.29 -1.78
C TYR A 187 -5.74 4.30 -1.63
N ALA A 188 -5.92 5.32 -0.78
CA ALA A 188 -4.91 6.35 -0.52
C ALA A 188 -3.65 5.78 0.15
N THR A 189 -3.79 4.82 1.05
CA THR A 189 -2.65 4.12 1.66
C THR A 189 -1.86 3.34 0.62
N ALA A 190 -2.52 2.55 -0.22
CA ALA A 190 -1.87 1.79 -1.29
C ALA A 190 -1.12 2.72 -2.25
N GLN A 191 -1.78 3.81 -2.70
CA GLN A 191 -1.16 4.79 -3.59
C GLN A 191 0.08 5.44 -2.97
N GLY A 192 0.03 5.83 -1.69
CA GLY A 192 1.16 6.44 -0.98
C GLY A 192 2.38 5.50 -0.87
N LEU A 193 2.11 4.21 -0.72
CA LEU A 193 3.12 3.15 -0.71
C LEU A 193 3.64 2.76 -2.10
N GLY A 194 3.13 3.40 -3.16
CA GLY A 194 3.47 3.05 -4.54
C GLY A 194 2.96 1.69 -4.97
N ILE A 195 1.94 1.18 -4.29
CA ILE A 195 1.18 -0.03 -4.63
C ILE A 195 0.05 0.38 -5.59
N ASP A 196 -0.30 -0.48 -6.54
CA ASP A 196 -1.45 -0.24 -7.42
C ASP A 196 -2.73 -0.18 -6.56
N PRO A 197 -3.43 0.96 -6.49
CA PRO A 197 -4.57 1.13 -5.60
C PRO A 197 -5.89 0.63 -6.21
N ASP A 198 -5.87 -0.05 -7.36
CA ASP A 198 -7.08 -0.63 -7.94
C ASP A 198 -7.67 -1.71 -7.00
N PRO A 199 -8.94 -1.59 -6.57
CA PRO A 199 -9.54 -2.50 -5.58
C PRO A 199 -9.80 -3.91 -6.11
N LEU A 200 -9.75 -4.11 -7.43
CA LEU A 200 -10.00 -5.41 -8.05
C LEU A 200 -8.71 -6.15 -8.42
N THR A 201 -7.67 -5.42 -8.80
CA THR A 201 -6.46 -5.97 -9.43
C THR A 201 -5.15 -5.49 -8.82
N GLY A 202 -5.22 -4.46 -7.96
CA GLY A 202 -4.09 -3.89 -7.29
C GLY A 202 -3.73 -4.62 -6.00
N GLY A 203 -3.22 -3.86 -5.03
CA GLY A 203 -2.74 -4.40 -3.76
C GLY A 203 -1.32 -4.97 -3.84
N ALA A 204 -0.89 -5.57 -2.73
CA ALA A 204 0.40 -6.24 -2.61
C ALA A 204 0.22 -7.63 -2.01
N PRO A 205 0.80 -8.70 -2.58
CA PRO A 205 0.56 -10.07 -2.11
C PRO A 205 1.25 -10.41 -0.78
N SER A 206 2.20 -9.57 -0.35
CA SER A 206 2.97 -9.73 0.89
C SER A 206 3.79 -8.47 1.16
N ASP A 207 4.58 -8.53 2.24
CA ASP A 207 5.63 -7.56 2.56
C ASP A 207 5.15 -6.16 2.93
N VAL A 208 3.91 -6.05 3.41
CA VAL A 208 3.38 -4.83 4.03
C VAL A 208 3.38 -5.01 5.55
N THR A 209 4.10 -4.13 6.25
CA THR A 209 4.15 -4.10 7.70
C THR A 209 3.28 -2.97 8.22
N TYR A 210 2.33 -3.31 9.08
CA TYR A 210 1.40 -2.38 9.71
C TYR A 210 1.84 -2.16 11.15
N ILE A 211 2.05 -0.92 11.57
CA ILE A 211 2.53 -0.57 12.91
C ILE A 211 1.55 0.45 13.51
N LEU A 212 0.74 0.01 14.46
CA LEU A 212 -0.27 0.83 15.13
C LEU A 212 0.26 1.28 16.48
N PHE A 213 0.38 2.58 16.67
CA PHE A 213 0.91 3.16 17.89
C PHE A 213 -0.15 3.16 18.99
N ARG A 214 0.15 2.52 20.12
CA ARG A 214 -0.78 2.38 21.23
C ARG A 214 -1.12 3.73 21.85
N ASN A 215 -2.37 3.88 22.28
CA ASN A 215 -2.87 5.08 22.96
C ASN A 215 -2.73 6.38 22.15
N SER A 216 -2.52 6.28 20.83
CA SER A 216 -2.56 7.42 19.91
C SER A 216 -3.99 7.70 19.45
N LEU A 217 -4.26 8.97 19.13
CA LEU A 217 -5.55 9.41 18.59
C LEU A 217 -5.38 10.73 17.83
N ILE A 218 -5.90 10.78 16.61
CA ILE A 218 -6.12 12.00 15.85
C ILE A 218 -7.60 12.38 15.91
N THR A 219 -7.85 13.67 16.20
CA THR A 219 -9.19 14.27 16.14
C THR A 219 -9.05 15.64 15.51
N PRO A 220 -9.62 15.88 14.32
CA PRO A 220 -10.54 15.01 13.59
C PRO A 220 -9.80 13.89 12.80
N ILE A 221 -10.42 12.70 12.66
CA ILE A 221 -9.77 11.51 12.05
C ILE A 221 -9.32 11.75 10.60
N GLU A 222 -9.99 12.64 9.88
CA GLU A 222 -9.69 13.04 8.51
C GLU A 222 -8.50 13.99 8.37
N ASP A 223 -7.87 14.42 9.47
CA ASP A 223 -6.68 15.28 9.44
C ASP A 223 -5.42 14.46 9.12
N HIS A 224 -5.14 14.33 7.82
CA HIS A 224 -3.98 13.59 7.35
C HIS A 224 -2.65 14.28 7.70
N GLU A 225 -2.60 15.62 7.71
CA GLU A 225 -1.37 16.36 8.06
C GLU A 225 -0.98 16.12 9.53
N GLU A 226 -1.99 16.08 10.42
CA GLU A 226 -1.78 15.72 11.82
C GLU A 226 -1.40 14.23 11.97
N ALA A 227 -1.98 13.33 11.17
CA ALA A 227 -1.58 11.91 11.16
C ALA A 227 -0.10 11.72 10.76
N VAL A 228 0.40 12.49 9.79
CA VAL A 228 1.82 12.50 9.40
C VAL A 228 2.68 13.04 10.55
N THR A 229 2.35 14.22 11.07
CA THR A 229 3.13 14.89 12.12
C THR A 229 3.22 14.05 13.40
N THR A 230 2.08 13.54 13.85
CA THR A 230 2.03 12.68 15.04
C THR A 230 2.63 11.30 14.77
N GLY A 231 2.42 10.73 13.58
CA GLY A 231 2.98 9.45 13.17
C GLY A 231 4.51 9.44 13.17
N GLU A 232 5.12 10.47 12.59
CA GLU A 232 6.58 10.62 12.60
C GLU A 232 7.13 10.69 14.03
N ARG A 233 6.50 11.49 14.89
CA ARG A 233 6.89 11.62 16.30
C ARG A 233 6.81 10.27 17.04
N LEU A 234 5.71 9.54 16.86
CA LEU A 234 5.49 8.23 17.51
C LEU A 234 6.46 7.17 16.97
N ALA A 235 6.72 7.18 15.66
CA ALA A 235 7.70 6.31 15.03
C ALA A 235 9.11 6.54 15.61
N ARG A 236 9.55 7.80 15.76
CA ARG A 236 10.83 8.11 16.42
C ARG A 236 10.89 7.59 17.85
N GLN A 237 9.80 7.74 18.61
CA GLN A 237 9.74 7.22 19.99
C GLN A 237 9.87 5.70 20.00
N PHE A 238 9.12 5.01 19.15
CA PHE A 238 9.13 3.55 19.02
C PHE A 238 10.52 2.97 18.69
N LEU A 239 11.34 3.71 17.93
CA LEU A 239 12.72 3.33 17.62
C LEU A 239 13.70 3.53 18.79
N THR A 240 13.32 4.29 19.82
CA THR A 240 14.20 4.62 20.96
C THR A 240 13.85 3.91 22.25
N THR A 241 12.66 3.32 22.36
CA THR A 241 12.28 2.50 23.52
C THR A 241 12.92 1.12 23.40
N ASP A 242 13.32 0.52 24.52
CA ASP A 242 13.87 -0.84 24.60
C ASP A 242 12.78 -1.91 24.46
#